data_AF-A0A1G4TSV5-F1
#
_entry.id   AF-A0A1G4TSV5-F1
#
_cell.length_a   1.000
_cell.length_b   1.000
_cell.length_c   1.000
_cell.angle_alpha   90.00
_cell.angle_beta   90.00
_cell.angle_gamma   90.00
#
_symmetry.space_group_name_H-M   'P 1'
#
loop_
_entity.id
_entity.type
_entity.pdbx_description
1 polymer ?
#
loop_
_entity_poly.entity_id
_entity_poly.type
_entity_poly.pdbx_seq_one_letter_code
_entity_poly.pdbx_strand_id
1 'polypeptide(L)'
;MDHGFNTRHFALLAELSGQVRRDGDVRQDAAYAELVDAYEATAEWARALQRKLFPEGFVRKLSKPTDQWRQKFKPYTWTRIYPRQNATRHLAYTVGIDADGFCVKIDTVSAPDPVRSIYDQLSRYDHRLSPFASIAPPQIGLSWTLDQLVDWSIEAIGLFEPGYDEIARRLGLGSGALHLVTDKEVSRVAFDYWRSLLLENADVSGPVRRLAQQDVWFTERDGEGGVEIKAGLDPLGNEWAVELNAPPEPGNYNRLTAMAIDETGGLHLLRQGWLRGRRPAADIRVPEFVSSTGLQPVSVVAEGKAAERSWFLVADLSDAPERIRRTTAAFVELCWAARTPVQTQAEVAGASASIGGGESDRPYLLPARPALDPRIVEQLHGKVWQTLATALSAKKVVYRKWRRAGGFSIDMEVARENGPPLLIEIKTGCSTSDVHTAVGQLMLYRELFPNLSGHKPVLLIDATLSGAIAAAVAALNIEIHQYQWTGEGDSRSPIFSEAFCDLCGLAQIREVGA
;
A
#
# COMPACT_ATOMS: atom_id res chain seq x y z
N MET A 1 7.28 -25.86 -14.73
CA MET A 1 7.02 -26.12 -16.17
C MET A 1 7.24 -24.81 -16.94
N ASP A 2 7.59 -24.89 -18.22
CA ASP A 2 7.66 -23.72 -19.11
C ASP A 2 6.24 -23.12 -19.25
N HIS A 3 6.14 -21.79 -19.22
CA HIS A 3 4.88 -21.05 -19.37
C HIS A 3 4.38 -20.97 -20.82
N GLY A 4 5.15 -21.43 -21.82
CA GLY A 4 4.72 -21.52 -23.22
C GLY A 4 4.80 -20.23 -24.05
N PHE A 5 5.36 -19.14 -23.52
CA PHE A 5 5.63 -17.91 -24.28
C PHE A 5 7.06 -17.88 -24.84
N ASN A 6 7.24 -17.23 -25.99
CA ASN A 6 8.55 -17.01 -26.61
C ASN A 6 8.63 -15.61 -27.25
N THR A 7 9.84 -15.19 -27.64
CA THR A 7 10.08 -13.86 -28.25
C THR A 7 9.29 -13.62 -29.54
N ARG A 8 8.98 -14.69 -30.31
CA ARG A 8 8.20 -14.58 -31.55
C ARG A 8 6.78 -14.12 -31.27
N HIS A 9 6.16 -14.54 -30.16
CA HIS A 9 4.81 -14.10 -29.80
C HIS A 9 4.72 -12.57 -29.69
N PHE A 10 5.66 -11.94 -28.96
CA PHE A 10 5.72 -10.48 -28.81
C PHE A 10 5.93 -9.77 -30.15
N ALA A 11 6.86 -10.27 -30.96
CA ALA A 11 7.14 -9.72 -32.29
C ALA A 11 5.90 -9.77 -33.20
N LEU A 12 5.17 -10.90 -33.21
CA LEU A 12 3.95 -11.06 -34.00
C LEU A 12 2.81 -10.15 -33.53
N LEU A 13 2.65 -9.96 -32.21
CA LEU A 13 1.65 -9.04 -31.68
C LEU A 13 1.94 -7.59 -32.09
N ALA A 14 3.21 -7.19 -32.07
CA ALA A 14 3.64 -5.87 -32.53
C ALA A 14 3.46 -5.70 -34.05
N GLU A 15 3.88 -6.69 -34.83
CA GLU A 15 3.82 -6.67 -36.30
C GLU A 15 2.38 -6.63 -36.82
N LEU A 16 1.53 -7.55 -36.35
CA LEU A 16 0.21 -7.79 -36.94
C LEU A 16 -0.89 -6.90 -36.34
N SER A 17 -0.64 -6.20 -35.24
CA SER A 17 -1.62 -5.35 -34.56
C SER A 17 -2.45 -4.48 -35.52
N GLY A 18 -3.77 -4.65 -35.49
CA GLY A 18 -4.71 -3.84 -36.29
C GLY A 18 -4.76 -4.16 -37.79
N GLN A 19 -3.89 -5.06 -38.28
CA GLN A 19 -3.94 -5.56 -39.65
C GLN A 19 -5.14 -6.51 -39.83
N VAL A 20 -5.80 -6.42 -40.99
CA VAL A 20 -6.91 -7.31 -41.36
C VAL A 20 -6.34 -8.66 -41.79
N ARG A 21 -6.85 -9.76 -41.20
CA ARG A 21 -6.44 -11.11 -41.57
C ARG A 21 -6.85 -11.43 -43.02
N ARG A 22 -5.91 -11.98 -43.78
CA ARG A 22 -6.09 -12.50 -45.14
C ARG A 22 -5.95 -14.02 -45.10
N ASP A 23 -7.09 -14.70 -45.12
CA ASP A 23 -7.14 -16.17 -45.11
C ASP A 23 -6.47 -16.72 -46.38
N GLY A 24 -5.62 -17.75 -46.22
CA GLY A 24 -4.82 -18.32 -47.31
C GLY A 24 -3.46 -17.63 -47.56
N ASP A 25 -3.14 -16.56 -46.83
CA ASP A 25 -1.77 -16.04 -46.78
C ASP A 25 -0.93 -16.92 -45.85
N VAL A 26 0.00 -17.68 -46.44
CA VAL A 26 0.86 -18.63 -45.72
C VAL A 26 1.58 -18.01 -44.52
N ARG A 27 2.00 -16.75 -44.61
CA ARG A 27 2.69 -16.08 -43.50
C ARG A 27 1.72 -15.72 -42.39
N GLN A 28 0.54 -15.19 -42.73
CA GLN A 28 -0.46 -14.84 -41.73
C GLN A 28 -1.09 -16.07 -41.08
N ASP A 29 -1.27 -17.18 -41.81
CA ASP A 29 -1.81 -18.41 -41.25
C ASP A 29 -0.82 -19.08 -40.28
N ALA A 30 0.48 -19.08 -40.61
CA ALA A 30 1.51 -19.52 -39.68
C ALA A 30 1.59 -18.61 -38.43
N ALA A 31 1.56 -17.30 -38.61
CA ALA A 31 1.55 -16.37 -37.48
C ALA A 31 0.28 -16.48 -36.62
N TYR A 32 -0.86 -16.75 -37.25
CA TYR A 32 -2.12 -16.98 -36.53
C TYR A 32 -2.03 -18.23 -35.65
N ALA A 33 -1.44 -19.32 -36.16
CA ALA A 33 -1.22 -20.54 -35.37
C ALA A 33 -0.32 -20.27 -34.15
N GLU A 34 0.80 -19.57 -34.33
CA GLU A 34 1.70 -19.18 -33.23
C GLU A 34 0.98 -18.30 -32.19
N LEU A 35 0.14 -17.37 -32.64
CA LEU A 35 -0.65 -16.55 -31.71
C LEU A 35 -1.73 -17.38 -31.00
N VAL A 36 -2.27 -18.44 -31.60
CA VAL A 36 -3.17 -19.36 -30.88
C VAL A 36 -2.44 -20.03 -29.71
N ASP A 37 -1.19 -20.46 -29.91
CA ASP A 37 -0.38 -21.05 -28.84
C ASP A 37 -0.15 -20.05 -27.70
N ALA A 38 0.16 -18.79 -28.02
CA ALA A 38 0.27 -17.72 -27.03
C ALA A 38 -1.03 -17.48 -26.24
N TYR A 39 -2.20 -17.63 -26.88
CA TYR A 39 -3.51 -17.55 -26.22
C TYR A 39 -3.79 -18.75 -25.31
N GLU A 40 -3.32 -19.96 -25.65
CA GLU A 40 -3.41 -21.12 -24.77
C GLU A 40 -2.48 -20.96 -23.55
N ALA A 41 -1.24 -20.53 -23.75
CA ALA A 41 -0.30 -20.20 -22.67
C ALA A 41 -0.88 -19.15 -21.71
N THR A 42 -1.52 -18.10 -22.25
CA THR A 42 -2.21 -17.09 -21.44
C THR A 42 -3.37 -17.66 -20.64
N ALA A 43 -4.14 -18.60 -21.22
CA ALA A 43 -5.24 -19.25 -20.52
C ALA A 43 -4.74 -20.19 -19.42
N GLU A 44 -3.61 -20.87 -19.62
CA GLU A 44 -2.96 -21.67 -18.60
C GLU A 44 -2.46 -20.82 -17.43
N TRP A 45 -1.76 -19.73 -17.71
CA TRP A 45 -1.35 -18.74 -16.71
C TRP A 45 -2.55 -18.23 -15.90
N ALA A 46 -3.62 -17.81 -16.59
CA ALA A 46 -4.82 -17.31 -15.92
C ALA A 46 -5.48 -18.36 -15.01
N ARG A 47 -5.52 -19.63 -15.42
CA ARG A 47 -6.06 -20.74 -14.61
C ARG A 47 -5.17 -21.07 -13.42
N ALA A 48 -3.85 -21.04 -13.60
CA ALA A 48 -2.90 -21.25 -12.51
C ALA A 48 -3.02 -20.14 -11.46
N LEU A 49 -3.09 -18.88 -11.90
CA LEU A 49 -3.33 -17.73 -11.04
C LEU A 49 -4.69 -17.83 -10.33
N GLN A 50 -5.77 -18.14 -11.05
CA GLN A 50 -7.11 -18.29 -10.46
C GLN A 50 -7.13 -19.36 -9.38
N ARG A 51 -6.55 -20.55 -9.61
CA ARG A 51 -6.50 -21.61 -8.60
C ARG A 51 -5.78 -21.19 -7.32
N LYS A 52 -4.72 -20.37 -7.45
CA LYS A 52 -3.88 -19.97 -6.32
C LYS A 52 -4.45 -18.77 -5.55
N LEU A 53 -4.99 -17.77 -6.26
CA LEU A 53 -5.42 -16.51 -5.67
C LEU A 53 -6.94 -16.37 -5.54
N PHE A 54 -7.72 -16.94 -6.47
CA PHE A 54 -9.16 -16.78 -6.55
C PHE A 54 -9.86 -18.14 -6.63
N PRO A 55 -9.73 -19.01 -5.61
CA PRO A 55 -10.19 -20.41 -5.70
C PRO A 55 -11.69 -20.55 -5.99
N GLU A 56 -12.50 -19.58 -5.58
CA GLU A 56 -13.95 -19.53 -5.85
C GLU A 56 -14.31 -18.84 -7.19
N GLY A 57 -13.31 -18.26 -7.85
CA GLY A 57 -13.43 -17.55 -9.10
C GLY A 57 -13.52 -18.45 -10.33
N PHE A 58 -13.49 -17.83 -11.51
CA PHE A 58 -13.44 -18.55 -12.78
C PHE A 58 -12.71 -17.77 -13.86
N VAL A 59 -12.22 -18.49 -14.87
CA VAL A 59 -11.48 -17.93 -16.00
C VAL A 59 -12.35 -17.91 -17.25
N ARG A 60 -12.33 -16.79 -17.99
CA ARG A 60 -12.88 -16.68 -19.34
C ARG A 60 -11.80 -16.32 -20.35
N LYS A 61 -11.44 -17.30 -21.17
CA LYS A 61 -10.52 -17.16 -22.28
C LYS A 61 -11.15 -16.38 -23.43
N LEU A 62 -10.37 -15.50 -24.08
CA LEU A 62 -10.70 -14.96 -25.40
C LEU A 62 -10.37 -15.98 -26.49
N SER A 63 -11.32 -16.23 -27.39
CA SER A 63 -11.26 -17.42 -28.25
C SER A 63 -10.31 -17.32 -29.45
N LYS A 64 -9.96 -16.11 -29.91
CA LYS A 64 -9.27 -15.91 -31.20
C LYS A 64 -8.30 -14.71 -31.17
N PRO A 65 -7.14 -14.82 -31.88
CA PRO A 65 -6.22 -13.70 -32.14
C PRO A 65 -6.85 -12.53 -32.91
N THR A 66 -7.94 -12.76 -33.64
CA THR A 66 -8.65 -11.69 -34.37
C THR A 66 -9.89 -11.20 -33.65
N ASP A 67 -10.27 -9.94 -33.93
CA ASP A 67 -11.58 -9.43 -33.56
C ASP A 67 -12.69 -10.03 -34.45
N GLN A 68 -13.90 -10.12 -33.91
CA GLN A 68 -15.00 -10.86 -34.55
C GLN A 68 -15.65 -10.08 -35.71
N TRP A 69 -15.55 -8.75 -35.74
CA TRP A 69 -16.30 -7.90 -36.69
C TRP A 69 -15.48 -7.49 -37.91
N ARG A 70 -14.23 -7.07 -37.70
CA ARG A 70 -13.31 -6.54 -38.70
C ARG A 70 -12.22 -7.54 -39.07
N GLN A 71 -12.17 -8.70 -38.40
CA GLN A 71 -11.14 -9.74 -38.59
C GLN A 71 -9.72 -9.18 -38.44
N LYS A 72 -9.52 -8.13 -37.63
CA LYS A 72 -8.19 -7.59 -37.39
C LYS A 72 -7.49 -8.35 -36.29
N PHE A 73 -6.19 -8.54 -36.43
CA PHE A 73 -5.37 -9.08 -35.34
C PHE A 73 -5.39 -8.13 -34.14
N LYS A 74 -5.61 -8.71 -32.96
CA LYS A 74 -5.57 -8.01 -31.68
C LYS A 74 -4.11 -7.81 -31.28
N PRO A 75 -3.78 -6.67 -30.63
CA PRO A 75 -2.43 -6.42 -30.12
C PRO A 75 -2.06 -7.23 -28.87
N TYR A 76 -2.90 -8.18 -28.44
CA TYR A 76 -2.77 -8.83 -27.14
C TYR A 76 -3.37 -10.23 -27.08
N THR A 77 -3.11 -10.96 -25.98
CA THR A 77 -3.65 -12.32 -25.69
C THR A 77 -4.65 -12.42 -24.53
N TRP A 78 -5.05 -11.28 -23.95
CA TRP A 78 -5.87 -11.13 -22.73
C TRP A 78 -6.82 -12.29 -22.38
N THR A 79 -6.66 -12.82 -21.17
CA THR A 79 -7.61 -13.75 -20.54
C THR A 79 -8.13 -13.14 -19.24
N ARG A 80 -9.44 -13.29 -19.02
CA ARG A 80 -10.17 -12.68 -17.90
C ARG A 80 -10.28 -13.65 -16.74
N ILE A 81 -10.10 -13.15 -15.53
CA ILE A 81 -10.27 -13.87 -14.27
C ILE A 81 -11.30 -13.09 -13.45
N TYR A 82 -12.39 -13.76 -13.11
CA TYR A 82 -13.40 -13.23 -12.21
C TYR A 82 -13.12 -13.81 -10.82
N PRO A 83 -12.98 -12.96 -9.78
CA PRO A 83 -12.52 -13.43 -8.48
C PRO A 83 -13.54 -14.33 -7.78
N ARG A 84 -14.82 -14.22 -8.13
CA ARG A 84 -15.95 -14.96 -7.54
C ARG A 84 -16.98 -15.34 -8.59
N GLN A 85 -17.83 -16.34 -8.31
CA GLN A 85 -18.89 -16.79 -9.22
C GLN A 85 -19.90 -15.67 -9.57
N ASN A 86 -20.23 -14.83 -8.59
CA ASN A 86 -21.20 -13.74 -8.73
C ASN A 86 -20.54 -12.39 -9.04
N ALA A 87 -19.24 -12.38 -9.38
CA ALA A 87 -18.56 -11.15 -9.78
C ALA A 87 -19.22 -10.52 -11.01
N THR A 88 -19.24 -9.18 -11.06
CA THR A 88 -19.85 -8.46 -12.18
C THR A 88 -19.20 -8.86 -13.51
N ARG A 89 -20.03 -9.10 -14.53
CA ARG A 89 -19.53 -9.43 -15.88
C ARG A 89 -18.79 -8.29 -16.57
N HIS A 90 -18.85 -7.08 -16.00
CA HIS A 90 -18.31 -5.86 -16.58
C HIS A 90 -16.93 -5.46 -16.05
N LEU A 91 -16.38 -6.22 -15.10
CA LEU A 91 -15.05 -5.99 -14.52
C LEU A 91 -14.36 -7.33 -14.27
N ALA A 92 -13.09 -7.45 -14.65
CA ALA A 92 -12.31 -8.65 -14.42
C ALA A 92 -10.85 -8.31 -14.14
N TYR A 93 -10.16 -9.15 -13.39
CA TYR A 93 -8.71 -9.22 -13.54
C TYR A 93 -8.40 -9.74 -14.94
N THR A 94 -7.37 -9.19 -15.58
CA THR A 94 -6.95 -9.57 -16.92
C THR A 94 -5.46 -9.83 -16.91
N VAL A 95 -5.06 -10.97 -17.48
CA VAL A 95 -3.66 -11.32 -17.69
C VAL A 95 -3.38 -11.61 -19.16
N GLY A 96 -2.13 -11.44 -19.58
CA GLY A 96 -1.63 -11.94 -20.86
C GLY A 96 -0.39 -11.18 -21.32
N ILE A 97 -0.12 -11.25 -22.62
CA ILE A 97 0.97 -10.48 -23.24
C ILE A 97 0.44 -9.51 -24.29
N ASP A 98 1.13 -8.38 -24.44
CA ASP A 98 1.08 -7.48 -25.59
C ASP A 98 2.51 -7.21 -26.09
N ALA A 99 2.69 -6.18 -26.93
CA ALA A 99 4.01 -5.80 -27.43
C ALA A 99 4.95 -5.29 -26.33
N ASP A 100 4.42 -4.78 -25.22
CA ASP A 100 5.20 -4.15 -24.14
C ASP A 100 5.64 -5.17 -23.07
N GLY A 101 4.92 -6.29 -22.93
CA GLY A 101 5.33 -7.34 -22.00
C GLY A 101 4.20 -8.21 -21.47
N PHE A 102 4.47 -8.84 -20.33
CA PHE A 102 3.49 -9.59 -19.56
C PHE A 102 2.70 -8.60 -18.70
N CYS A 103 1.39 -8.57 -18.84
CA CYS A 103 0.51 -7.63 -18.17
C CYS A 103 -0.45 -8.35 -17.22
N VAL A 104 -0.63 -7.78 -16.03
CA VAL A 104 -1.72 -8.09 -15.09
C VAL A 104 -2.41 -6.78 -14.75
N LYS A 105 -3.75 -6.74 -14.80
CA LYS A 105 -4.52 -5.53 -14.50
C LYS A 105 -5.95 -5.83 -14.09
N ILE A 106 -6.64 -4.86 -13.51
CA ILE A 106 -8.11 -4.85 -13.42
C ILE A 106 -8.64 -4.09 -14.64
N ASP A 107 -9.54 -4.71 -15.41
CA ASP A 107 -10.04 -4.14 -16.67
C ASP A 107 -11.55 -4.28 -16.84
N THR A 108 -12.14 -3.35 -17.59
CA THR A 108 -13.57 -3.40 -17.92
C THR A 108 -13.85 -4.38 -19.05
N VAL A 109 -15.00 -5.03 -19.00
CA VAL A 109 -15.41 -6.06 -19.94
C VAL A 109 -16.76 -5.71 -20.56
N SER A 110 -16.75 -5.27 -21.82
CA SER A 110 -17.97 -4.87 -22.53
C SER A 110 -18.83 -3.90 -21.70
N ALA A 111 -18.18 -3.01 -20.96
CA ALA A 111 -18.84 -2.06 -20.08
C ALA A 111 -19.53 -0.96 -20.90
N PRO A 112 -20.71 -0.48 -20.48
CA PRO A 112 -21.35 0.68 -21.09
C PRO A 112 -20.46 1.94 -21.06
N ASP A 113 -20.64 2.86 -22.00
CA ASP A 113 -19.81 4.07 -22.14
C ASP A 113 -19.69 4.93 -20.85
N PRO A 114 -20.75 5.11 -20.03
CA PRO A 114 -20.61 5.83 -18.75
C PRO A 114 -19.65 5.15 -17.78
N VAL A 115 -19.73 3.81 -17.67
CA VAL A 115 -18.82 3.02 -16.83
C VAL A 115 -17.40 3.11 -17.36
N ARG A 116 -17.23 2.97 -18.68
CA ARG A 116 -15.92 3.05 -19.32
C ARG A 116 -15.25 4.40 -19.11
N SER A 117 -16.02 5.49 -19.18
CA SER A 117 -15.50 6.85 -18.97
C SER A 117 -14.93 7.05 -17.56
N ILE A 118 -15.58 6.48 -16.54
CA ILE A 118 -15.08 6.52 -15.15
C ILE A 118 -13.82 5.64 -15.02
N TYR A 119 -13.86 4.45 -15.59
CA TYR A 119 -12.71 3.54 -15.59
C TYR A 119 -11.48 4.15 -16.27
N ASP A 120 -11.65 4.83 -17.39
CA ASP A 120 -10.57 5.50 -18.11
C ASP A 120 -9.93 6.60 -17.24
N GLN A 121 -10.71 7.34 -16.45
CA GLN A 121 -10.16 8.29 -15.48
C GLN A 121 -9.37 7.60 -14.37
N LEU A 122 -9.90 6.51 -13.80
CA LEU A 122 -9.22 5.76 -12.73
C LEU A 122 -7.91 5.13 -13.22
N SER A 123 -7.90 4.61 -14.44
CA SER A 123 -6.72 4.02 -15.09
C SER A 123 -5.78 5.06 -15.68
N ARG A 124 -6.09 6.36 -15.56
CA ARG A 124 -5.33 7.48 -16.14
C ARG A 124 -5.20 7.41 -17.66
N TYR A 125 -6.20 6.85 -18.33
CA TYR A 125 -6.28 6.66 -19.78
C TYR A 125 -5.17 5.79 -20.38
N ASP A 126 -4.26 5.27 -19.57
CA ASP A 126 -3.16 4.42 -19.98
C ASP A 126 -2.89 3.37 -18.89
N HIS A 127 -3.04 2.10 -19.25
CA HIS A 127 -2.78 1.01 -18.33
C HIS A 127 -1.31 0.96 -17.88
N ARG A 128 -0.36 1.58 -18.59
CA ARG A 128 1.04 1.72 -18.13
C ARG A 128 1.20 2.67 -16.95
N LEU A 129 0.26 3.60 -16.80
CA LEU A 129 0.20 4.57 -15.70
C LEU A 129 -0.85 4.20 -14.65
N SER A 130 -1.65 3.16 -14.93
CA SER A 130 -2.74 2.74 -14.07
C SER A 130 -2.20 2.16 -12.75
N PRO A 131 -2.74 2.58 -11.60
CA PRO A 131 -2.31 2.08 -10.30
C PRO A 131 -2.86 0.68 -9.98
N PHE A 132 -3.63 0.09 -10.90
CA PHE A 132 -4.15 -1.28 -10.83
C PHE A 132 -3.78 -2.09 -12.07
N ALA A 133 -2.60 -1.80 -12.61
CA ALA A 133 -1.97 -2.56 -13.68
C ALA A 133 -0.46 -2.70 -13.41
N SER A 134 0.13 -3.77 -13.91
CA SER A 134 1.56 -4.02 -13.83
C SER A 134 2.03 -4.73 -15.09
N ILE A 135 3.22 -4.34 -15.57
CA ILE A 135 3.81 -4.88 -16.79
C ILE A 135 5.24 -5.30 -16.49
N ALA A 136 5.54 -6.57 -16.74
CA ALA A 136 6.91 -7.07 -16.74
C ALA A 136 7.45 -7.09 -18.18
N PRO A 137 8.65 -6.53 -18.44
CA PRO A 137 9.26 -6.56 -19.77
C PRO A 137 9.41 -8.00 -20.31
N PRO A 138 9.32 -8.21 -21.64
CA PRO A 138 9.42 -9.54 -22.23
C PRO A 138 10.66 -10.30 -21.81
N GLN A 139 11.82 -9.62 -21.70
CA GLN A 139 13.09 -10.24 -21.35
C GLN A 139 13.08 -10.82 -19.93
N ILE A 140 12.42 -10.13 -19.00
CA ILE A 140 12.29 -10.59 -17.63
C ILE A 140 11.25 -11.72 -17.57
N GLY A 141 10.07 -11.51 -18.15
CA GLY A 141 8.99 -12.48 -18.08
C GLY A 141 9.30 -13.82 -18.76
N LEU A 142 10.02 -13.80 -19.90
CA LEU A 142 10.48 -15.01 -20.60
C LEU A 142 11.52 -15.83 -19.82
N SER A 143 12.15 -15.24 -18.80
CA SER A 143 13.10 -15.95 -17.93
C SER A 143 12.41 -16.72 -16.82
N TRP A 144 11.11 -16.52 -16.62
CA TRP A 144 10.35 -17.13 -15.54
C TRP A 144 9.78 -18.49 -15.92
N THR A 145 9.67 -19.36 -14.93
CA THR A 145 8.77 -20.51 -15.02
C THR A 145 7.31 -20.06 -14.89
N LEU A 146 6.36 -20.94 -15.22
CA LEU A 146 4.93 -20.65 -14.99
C LEU A 146 4.63 -20.27 -13.53
N ASP A 147 5.25 -20.96 -12.57
CA ASP A 147 5.03 -20.70 -11.15
C ASP A 147 5.55 -19.32 -10.74
N GLN A 148 6.73 -18.93 -11.23
CA GLN A 148 7.30 -17.60 -11.00
C GLN A 148 6.46 -16.48 -11.63
N LEU A 149 5.91 -16.72 -12.83
CA LEU A 149 4.99 -15.77 -13.47
C LEU A 149 3.69 -15.61 -12.66
N VAL A 150 3.16 -16.71 -12.11
CA VAL A 150 2.00 -16.68 -11.21
C VAL A 150 2.32 -15.94 -9.92
N ASP A 151 3.47 -16.19 -9.29
CA ASP A 151 3.89 -15.52 -8.06
C ASP A 151 4.05 -14.01 -8.26
N TRP A 152 4.73 -13.61 -9.34
CA TRP A 152 4.80 -12.20 -9.74
C TRP A 152 3.42 -11.58 -9.94
N SER A 153 2.47 -12.32 -10.54
CA SER A 153 1.11 -11.82 -10.74
C SER A 153 0.37 -11.58 -9.44
N ILE A 154 0.57 -12.45 -8.43
CA ILE A 154 -0.03 -12.33 -7.11
C ILE A 154 0.53 -11.11 -6.38
N GLU A 155 1.85 -10.94 -6.39
CA GLU A 155 2.51 -9.75 -5.83
C GLU A 155 2.01 -8.47 -6.52
N ALA A 156 1.95 -8.46 -7.85
CA ALA A 156 1.46 -7.31 -8.61
C ALA A 156 0.02 -6.94 -8.23
N ILE A 157 -0.88 -7.93 -8.14
CA ILE A 157 -2.28 -7.72 -7.70
C ILE A 157 -2.33 -7.21 -6.26
N GLY A 158 -1.44 -7.68 -5.38
CA GLY A 158 -1.31 -7.21 -4.00
C GLY A 158 -0.99 -5.73 -3.86
N LEU A 159 -0.39 -5.14 -4.89
CA LEU A 159 -0.03 -3.72 -4.93
C LEU A 159 -1.08 -2.81 -5.59
N PHE A 160 -2.13 -3.38 -6.19
CA PHE A 160 -3.16 -2.59 -6.87
C PHE A 160 -3.89 -1.67 -5.90
N GLU A 161 -4.03 -0.41 -6.27
CA GLU A 161 -4.74 0.61 -5.50
C GLU A 161 -5.50 1.56 -6.43
N PRO A 162 -6.84 1.56 -6.45
CA PRO A 162 -7.76 0.72 -5.68
C PRO A 162 -7.80 -0.76 -6.10
N GLY A 163 -8.31 -1.63 -5.22
CA GLY A 163 -8.57 -3.06 -5.48
C GLY A 163 -9.86 -3.32 -6.30
N TYR A 164 -10.18 -4.59 -6.57
CA TYR A 164 -11.26 -4.97 -7.50
C TYR A 164 -12.64 -4.47 -7.06
N ASP A 165 -13.04 -4.74 -5.82
CA ASP A 165 -14.38 -4.38 -5.34
C ASP A 165 -14.54 -2.88 -5.11
N GLU A 166 -13.44 -2.20 -4.78
CA GLU A 166 -13.44 -0.74 -4.74
C GLU A 166 -13.61 -0.14 -6.13
N ILE A 167 -12.93 -0.67 -7.15
CA ILE A 167 -13.16 -0.26 -8.54
C ILE A 167 -14.62 -0.55 -8.92
N ALA A 168 -15.14 -1.75 -8.64
CA ALA A 168 -16.52 -2.10 -8.95
C ALA A 168 -17.53 -1.11 -8.32
N ARG A 169 -17.32 -0.71 -7.06
CA ARG A 169 -18.15 0.32 -6.39
C ARG A 169 -18.02 1.69 -7.04
N ARG A 170 -16.79 2.17 -7.33
CA ARG A 170 -16.56 3.47 -7.99
C ARG A 170 -17.17 3.52 -9.39
N LEU A 171 -17.26 2.38 -10.07
CA LEU A 171 -17.90 2.23 -11.38
C LEU A 171 -19.43 2.06 -11.32
N GLY A 172 -20.02 1.94 -10.12
CA GLY A 172 -21.46 1.68 -9.96
C GLY A 172 -21.88 0.31 -10.49
N LEU A 173 -20.96 -0.67 -10.50
CA LEU A 173 -21.22 -2.03 -10.99
C LEU A 173 -21.82 -2.97 -9.93
N GLY A 174 -22.07 -2.45 -8.73
CA GLY A 174 -22.66 -3.13 -7.60
C GLY A 174 -23.56 -2.20 -6.79
N SER A 175 -24.33 -2.75 -5.87
CA SER A 175 -25.18 -1.98 -4.95
C SER A 175 -24.35 -1.13 -3.99
N GLY A 176 -23.13 -1.60 -3.70
CA GLY A 176 -22.23 -1.01 -2.71
C GLY A 176 -22.71 -1.17 -1.28
N ALA A 177 -23.84 -1.86 -1.07
CA ALA A 177 -24.40 -2.13 0.24
C ALA A 177 -23.81 -3.42 0.81
N LEU A 178 -23.32 -3.35 2.06
CA LEU A 178 -22.75 -4.49 2.76
C LEU A 178 -23.76 -5.02 3.78
N HIS A 179 -23.94 -6.33 3.84
CA HIS A 179 -24.82 -6.98 4.81
C HIS A 179 -23.99 -7.51 5.98
N LEU A 180 -24.31 -7.12 7.21
CA LEU A 180 -23.57 -7.65 8.37
C LEU A 180 -23.74 -9.16 8.48
N VAL A 181 -22.63 -9.85 8.72
CA VAL A 181 -22.65 -11.28 9.04
C VAL A 181 -23.21 -11.45 10.45
N THR A 182 -24.33 -12.16 10.56
CA THR A 182 -24.95 -12.54 11.84
C THR A 182 -24.67 -13.99 12.23
N ASP A 183 -24.22 -14.81 11.28
CA ASP A 183 -23.83 -16.20 11.54
C ASP A 183 -22.49 -16.25 12.30
N LYS A 184 -22.51 -16.98 13.43
CA LYS A 184 -21.35 -17.10 14.34
C LYS A 184 -20.18 -17.81 13.69
N GLU A 185 -20.43 -18.89 12.95
CA GLU A 185 -19.36 -19.70 12.38
C GLU A 185 -18.73 -19.00 11.18
N VAL A 186 -19.54 -18.40 10.30
CA VAL A 186 -19.04 -17.60 9.17
C VAL A 186 -18.19 -16.43 9.68
N SER A 187 -18.66 -15.72 10.70
CA SER A 187 -17.88 -14.62 11.30
C SER A 187 -16.56 -15.14 11.87
N ARG A 188 -16.58 -16.23 12.64
CA ARG A 188 -15.38 -16.81 13.27
C ARG A 188 -14.35 -17.23 12.22
N VAL A 189 -14.77 -17.99 11.21
CA VAL A 189 -13.88 -18.44 10.11
C VAL A 189 -13.28 -17.25 9.36
N ALA A 190 -14.06 -16.21 9.07
CA ALA A 190 -13.56 -15.01 8.40
C ALA A 190 -12.52 -14.26 9.25
N PHE A 191 -12.74 -14.16 10.56
CA PHE A 191 -11.79 -13.53 11.49
C PHE A 191 -10.51 -14.35 11.65
N ASP A 192 -10.62 -15.68 11.71
CA ASP A 192 -9.47 -16.59 11.76
C ASP A 192 -8.65 -16.52 10.47
N TYR A 193 -9.31 -16.46 9.31
CA TYR A 193 -8.65 -16.24 8.03
C TYR A 193 -7.90 -14.92 8.01
N TRP A 194 -8.55 -13.81 8.36
CA TRP A 194 -7.90 -12.51 8.47
C TRP A 194 -6.69 -12.55 9.42
N ARG A 195 -6.83 -13.13 10.62
CA ARG A 195 -5.72 -13.29 11.57
C ARG A 195 -4.56 -14.05 10.95
N SER A 196 -4.83 -15.14 10.23
CA SER A 196 -3.79 -15.97 9.61
C SER A 196 -2.95 -15.17 8.60
N LEU A 197 -3.57 -14.26 7.85
CA LEU A 197 -2.88 -13.38 6.90
C LEU A 197 -2.02 -12.32 7.59
N LEU A 198 -2.43 -11.83 8.76
CA LEU A 198 -1.62 -10.90 9.55
C LEU A 198 -0.40 -11.57 10.18
N LEU A 199 -0.53 -12.85 10.54
CA LEU A 199 0.55 -13.65 11.12
C LEU A 199 1.55 -14.15 10.07
N GLU A 200 1.10 -14.34 8.83
CA GLU A 200 1.95 -14.72 7.71
C GLU A 200 3.09 -13.71 7.51
N ASN A 201 4.33 -14.18 7.59
CA ASN A 201 5.55 -13.38 7.46
C ASN A 201 5.69 -12.21 8.47
N ALA A 202 4.94 -12.24 9.58
CA ALA A 202 5.08 -11.25 10.63
C ALA A 202 6.40 -11.41 11.38
N ASP A 203 7.12 -10.31 11.61
CA ASP A 203 8.35 -10.36 12.42
C ASP A 203 7.98 -10.57 13.88
N VAL A 204 8.60 -11.57 14.50
CA VAL A 204 8.34 -11.94 15.89
C VAL A 204 9.44 -11.34 16.77
N SER A 205 9.10 -10.29 17.51
CA SER A 205 9.96 -9.72 18.55
C SER A 205 9.23 -9.77 19.90
N GLY A 206 9.16 -10.97 20.47
CA GLY A 206 8.42 -11.22 21.73
C GLY A 206 6.89 -11.23 21.55
N PRO A 207 6.11 -10.68 22.50
CA PRO A 207 4.65 -10.71 22.44
C PRO A 207 4.06 -9.75 21.39
N VAL A 208 4.87 -8.80 20.90
CA VAL A 208 4.50 -7.84 19.87
C VAL A 208 5.04 -8.32 18.52
N ARG A 209 4.17 -8.33 17.52
CA ARG A 209 4.49 -8.74 16.15
C ARG A 209 4.43 -7.54 15.23
N ARG A 210 5.31 -7.47 14.23
CA ARG A 210 5.24 -6.47 13.16
C ARG A 210 4.51 -7.07 11.96
N LEU A 211 3.55 -6.35 11.39
CA LEU A 211 2.94 -6.74 10.12
C LEU A 211 4.01 -6.77 9.02
N ALA A 212 3.99 -7.83 8.21
CA ALA A 212 4.98 -8.02 7.15
C ALA A 212 5.08 -6.79 6.24
N GLN A 213 6.28 -6.23 6.10
CA GLN A 213 6.57 -5.05 5.25
C GLN A 213 5.78 -3.79 5.60
N GLN A 214 5.23 -3.69 6.82
CA GLN A 214 4.48 -2.52 7.28
C GLN A 214 5.05 -2.02 8.60
N ASP A 215 5.00 -0.71 8.83
CA ASP A 215 5.38 -0.10 10.11
C ASP A 215 4.21 -0.12 11.11
N VAL A 216 3.55 -1.26 11.24
CA VAL A 216 2.43 -1.49 12.15
C VAL A 216 2.73 -2.70 13.01
N TRP A 217 2.57 -2.53 14.31
CA TRP A 217 2.76 -3.57 15.31
C TRP A 217 1.43 -3.97 15.92
N PHE A 218 1.33 -5.24 16.32
CA PHE A 218 0.13 -5.78 16.91
C PHE A 218 0.40 -6.87 17.96
N THR A 219 -0.57 -7.05 18.84
CA THR A 219 -0.70 -8.22 19.71
C THR A 219 -1.98 -8.96 19.35
N GLU A 220 -1.98 -10.26 19.54
CA GLU A 220 -3.16 -11.10 19.36
C GLU A 220 -3.38 -12.00 20.57
N ARG A 221 -4.64 -12.34 20.81
CA ARG A 221 -5.05 -13.35 21.77
C ARG A 221 -6.42 -13.90 21.37
N ASP A 222 -6.77 -15.05 21.92
CA ASP A 222 -8.15 -15.55 21.85
C ASP A 222 -8.99 -14.92 22.97
N GLY A 223 -10.16 -14.39 22.60
CA GLY A 223 -11.17 -13.84 23.49
C GLY A 223 -12.50 -14.58 23.38
N GLU A 224 -13.52 -14.07 24.09
CA GLU A 224 -14.85 -14.68 24.16
C GLU A 224 -15.51 -14.85 22.78
N GLY A 225 -15.22 -13.95 21.83
CA GLY A 225 -15.77 -13.96 20.47
C GLY A 225 -14.84 -14.51 19.40
N GLY A 226 -13.68 -15.06 19.78
CA GLY A 226 -12.60 -15.43 18.86
C GLY A 226 -11.44 -14.46 18.95
N VAL A 227 -10.77 -14.19 17.82
CA VAL A 227 -9.56 -13.35 17.80
C VAL A 227 -9.79 -11.94 18.36
N GLU A 228 -8.86 -11.47 19.19
CA GLU A 228 -8.73 -10.08 19.58
C GLU A 228 -7.37 -9.53 19.16
N ILE A 229 -7.35 -8.46 18.37
CA ILE A 229 -6.12 -7.80 17.92
C ILE A 229 -6.07 -6.36 18.42
N LYS A 230 -4.95 -5.99 19.02
CA LYS A 230 -4.61 -4.58 19.30
C LYS A 230 -3.47 -4.18 18.38
N ALA A 231 -3.64 -3.11 17.63
CA ALA A 231 -2.67 -2.67 16.64
C ALA A 231 -2.34 -1.18 16.78
N GLY A 232 -1.11 -0.80 16.47
CA GLY A 232 -0.58 0.57 16.60
C GLY A 232 0.77 0.73 15.92
N LEU A 233 1.39 1.90 16.12
CA LEU A 233 2.71 2.23 15.56
C LEU A 233 3.83 2.16 16.60
N ASP A 234 3.53 1.72 17.84
CA ASP A 234 4.53 1.53 18.89
C ASP A 234 5.12 0.11 18.83
N PRO A 235 6.42 -0.04 18.50
CA PRO A 235 7.08 -1.35 18.40
C PRO A 235 7.17 -2.11 19.73
N LEU A 236 7.00 -1.42 20.87
CA LEU A 236 7.02 -2.02 22.20
C LEU A 236 5.64 -2.42 22.72
N GLY A 237 4.57 -2.01 22.03
CA GLY A 237 3.20 -2.35 22.40
C GLY A 237 2.69 -1.69 23.68
N ASN A 238 3.27 -0.56 24.09
CA ASN A 238 2.72 0.26 25.18
C ASN A 238 1.49 1.03 24.70
N GLU A 239 1.49 1.46 23.44
CA GLU A 239 0.41 2.21 22.82
C GLU A 239 -0.21 1.50 21.61
N TRP A 240 -1.56 1.45 21.57
CA TRP A 240 -2.30 0.87 20.45
C TRP A 240 -3.31 1.88 19.91
N ALA A 241 -3.34 2.02 18.58
CA ALA A 241 -4.28 2.89 17.87
C ALA A 241 -5.71 2.35 17.96
N VAL A 242 -5.88 1.04 17.76
CA VAL A 242 -7.19 0.43 17.55
C VAL A 242 -7.22 -1.00 18.06
N GLU A 243 -8.42 -1.42 18.46
CA GLU A 243 -8.74 -2.81 18.76
C GLU A 243 -9.71 -3.32 17.69
N LEU A 244 -9.36 -4.46 17.09
CA LEU A 244 -10.06 -5.16 16.02
C LEU A 244 -10.43 -6.55 16.54
N ASN A 245 -11.49 -6.59 17.35
CA ASN A 245 -11.87 -7.80 18.09
C ASN A 245 -13.10 -8.47 17.46
N ALA A 246 -13.03 -9.79 17.28
CA ALA A 246 -14.18 -10.58 16.85
C ALA A 246 -15.33 -10.45 17.86
N PRO A 247 -16.57 -10.20 17.40
CA PRO A 247 -17.72 -10.07 18.27
C PRO A 247 -18.20 -11.46 18.75
N PRO A 248 -18.44 -11.68 20.05
CA PRO A 248 -19.08 -12.91 20.56
C PRO A 248 -20.47 -13.17 19.98
N GLU A 249 -21.14 -12.08 19.62
CA GLU A 249 -22.43 -12.07 18.93
C GLU A 249 -22.31 -11.20 17.68
N PRO A 250 -22.04 -11.79 16.51
CA PRO A 250 -22.01 -11.06 15.24
C PRO A 250 -23.34 -10.36 14.97
N GLY A 251 -23.29 -9.19 14.33
CA GLY A 251 -24.45 -8.32 14.14
C GLY A 251 -24.85 -7.48 15.36
N ASN A 252 -24.26 -7.70 16.54
CA ASN A 252 -24.55 -6.88 17.72
C ASN A 252 -23.95 -5.46 17.59
N TYR A 253 -24.83 -4.45 17.57
CA TYR A 253 -24.47 -3.04 17.38
C TYR A 253 -23.54 -2.45 18.47
N ASN A 254 -23.44 -3.10 19.63
CA ASN A 254 -22.55 -2.68 20.72
C ASN A 254 -21.09 -3.06 20.47
N ARG A 255 -20.84 -3.96 19.50
CA ARG A 255 -19.49 -4.37 19.10
C ARG A 255 -18.99 -3.42 18.02
N LEU A 256 -17.70 -3.09 18.12
CA LEU A 256 -17.10 -2.07 17.27
C LEU A 256 -16.58 -2.64 15.95
N THR A 257 -16.27 -3.93 15.89
CA THR A 257 -15.78 -4.62 14.69
C THR A 257 -16.83 -5.63 14.24
N ALA A 258 -16.98 -5.81 12.93
CA ALA A 258 -17.89 -6.78 12.34
C ALA A 258 -17.37 -7.29 11.00
N MET A 259 -17.87 -8.44 10.58
CA MET A 259 -17.77 -8.92 9.21
C MET A 259 -19.02 -8.52 8.44
N ALA A 260 -18.86 -8.22 7.15
CA ALA A 260 -19.96 -7.99 6.25
C ALA A 260 -19.74 -8.72 4.92
N ILE A 261 -20.83 -9.02 4.22
CA ILE A 261 -20.84 -9.66 2.92
C ILE A 261 -21.46 -8.70 1.90
N ASP A 262 -20.84 -8.56 0.73
CA ASP A 262 -21.43 -7.83 -0.40
C ASP A 262 -22.36 -8.70 -1.25
N GLU A 263 -23.08 -8.10 -2.22
CA GLU A 263 -24.00 -8.84 -3.08
C GLU A 263 -23.34 -9.94 -3.95
N THR A 264 -22.02 -9.90 -4.10
CA THR A 264 -21.24 -10.89 -4.87
C THR A 264 -20.70 -12.02 -3.99
N GLY A 265 -20.93 -11.97 -2.67
CA GLY A 265 -20.40 -12.92 -1.70
C GLY A 265 -19.02 -12.57 -1.15
N GLY A 266 -18.46 -11.40 -1.50
CA GLY A 266 -17.18 -10.94 -0.97
C GLY A 266 -17.28 -10.58 0.51
N LEU A 267 -16.28 -10.96 1.30
CA LEU A 267 -16.22 -10.71 2.75
C LEU A 267 -15.41 -9.44 3.04
N HIS A 268 -15.91 -8.61 3.94
CA HIS A 268 -15.32 -7.32 4.30
C HIS A 268 -15.18 -7.21 5.82
N LEU A 269 -14.00 -6.80 6.28
CA LEU A 269 -13.76 -6.44 7.68
C LEU A 269 -14.15 -4.98 7.90
N LEU A 270 -15.06 -4.75 8.83
CA LEU A 270 -15.58 -3.42 9.16
C LEU A 270 -15.25 -3.02 10.60
N ARG A 271 -15.08 -1.71 10.80
CA ARG A 271 -14.87 -1.10 12.12
C ARG A 271 -15.68 0.19 12.24
N GLN A 272 -16.35 0.39 13.37
CA GLN A 272 -17.02 1.66 13.68
C GLN A 272 -16.00 2.76 13.95
N GLY A 273 -16.33 4.02 13.65
CA GLY A 273 -15.43 5.18 13.87
C GLY A 273 -15.33 5.66 15.32
N TRP A 274 -15.66 4.82 16.29
CA TRP A 274 -15.49 5.15 17.71
C TRP A 274 -14.18 4.56 18.23
N LEU A 275 -13.26 5.45 18.61
CA LEU A 275 -12.02 5.11 19.30
C LEU A 275 -12.16 5.52 20.76
N ARG A 276 -12.33 4.54 21.65
CA ARG A 276 -12.38 4.80 23.10
C ARG A 276 -11.05 5.40 23.56
N GLY A 277 -11.14 6.41 24.42
CA GLY A 277 -10.04 7.18 24.93
C GLY A 277 -9.08 6.34 25.76
N ARG A 278 -7.85 6.82 25.85
CA ARG A 278 -6.80 6.35 26.76
C ARG A 278 -6.27 7.57 27.45
N ARG A 279 -6.14 7.60 28.77
CA ARG A 279 -5.53 8.77 29.41
C ARG A 279 -4.13 9.01 28.83
N PRO A 280 -3.81 10.22 28.35
CA PRO A 280 -4.58 11.47 28.45
C PRO A 280 -5.51 11.81 27.25
N ALA A 281 -5.50 11.04 26.16
CA ALA A 281 -6.36 11.22 24.98
C ALA A 281 -7.85 10.92 25.23
N ALA A 282 -8.71 11.86 24.82
CA ALA A 282 -10.16 11.74 24.89
C ALA A 282 -10.71 10.64 23.96
N ASP A 283 -11.98 10.27 24.18
CA ASP A 283 -12.75 9.47 23.22
C ASP A 283 -12.88 10.23 21.89
N ILE A 284 -12.58 9.57 20.78
CA ILE A 284 -12.87 10.10 19.44
C ILE A 284 -14.17 9.46 18.95
N ARG A 285 -15.17 10.29 18.63
CA ARG A 285 -16.47 9.86 18.12
C ARG A 285 -16.51 9.94 16.59
N VAL A 286 -17.52 9.33 15.98
CA VAL A 286 -17.63 9.19 14.51
C VAL A 286 -17.42 10.51 13.75
N PRO A 287 -18.06 11.65 14.09
CA PRO A 287 -17.86 12.89 13.33
C PRO A 287 -16.41 13.38 13.36
N GLU A 288 -15.76 13.27 14.52
CA GLU A 288 -14.35 13.63 14.70
C GLU A 288 -13.45 12.66 13.93
N PHE A 289 -13.73 11.36 13.99
CA PHE A 289 -13.00 10.34 13.24
C PHE A 289 -13.05 10.58 11.72
N VAL A 290 -14.23 10.91 11.17
CA VAL A 290 -14.39 11.27 9.75
C VAL A 290 -13.57 12.50 9.43
N SER A 291 -13.67 13.55 10.26
CA SER A 291 -12.91 14.79 10.07
C SER A 291 -11.39 14.59 10.13
N SER A 292 -10.90 13.70 11.00
CA SER A 292 -9.47 13.50 11.21
C SER A 292 -8.85 12.53 10.21
N THR A 293 -9.61 11.55 9.72
CA THR A 293 -9.10 10.50 8.82
C THR A 293 -9.47 10.74 7.36
N GLY A 294 -10.51 11.52 7.08
CA GLY A 294 -11.10 11.67 5.76
C GLY A 294 -11.89 10.44 5.28
N LEU A 295 -11.91 9.34 6.04
CA LEU A 295 -12.64 8.13 5.68
C LEU A 295 -14.14 8.41 5.66
N GLN A 296 -14.81 7.83 4.68
CA GLN A 296 -16.27 7.89 4.57
C GLN A 296 -16.88 6.58 5.07
N PRO A 297 -18.03 6.63 5.76
CA PRO A 297 -18.76 5.43 6.13
C PRO A 297 -19.20 4.65 4.90
N VAL A 298 -19.15 3.32 4.98
CA VAL A 298 -19.74 2.44 3.97
C VAL A 298 -21.22 2.20 4.25
N SER A 299 -22.01 1.99 3.20
CA SER A 299 -23.42 1.66 3.32
C SER A 299 -23.56 0.23 3.86
N VAL A 300 -24.25 0.07 4.99
CA VAL A 300 -24.48 -1.23 5.63
C VAL A 300 -25.97 -1.46 5.80
N VAL A 301 -26.46 -2.60 5.30
CA VAL A 301 -27.81 -3.08 5.53
C VAL A 301 -27.78 -4.01 6.75
N ALA A 302 -28.41 -3.57 7.82
CA ALA A 302 -28.58 -4.34 9.05
C ALA A 302 -29.97 -4.07 9.64
N GLU A 303 -30.38 -4.87 10.62
CA GLU A 303 -31.63 -4.66 11.34
C GLU A 303 -31.42 -3.87 12.64
N GLY A 304 -32.43 -3.07 13.02
CA GLY A 304 -32.44 -2.33 14.28
C GLY A 304 -31.29 -1.33 14.45
N LYS A 305 -30.77 -1.20 15.67
CA LYS A 305 -29.73 -0.22 16.03
C LYS A 305 -28.37 -0.45 15.36
N ALA A 306 -28.15 -1.60 14.72
CA ALA A 306 -26.94 -1.86 13.95
C ALA A 306 -26.91 -1.06 12.64
N ALA A 307 -28.08 -0.78 12.07
CA ALA A 307 -28.25 0.02 10.86
C ALA A 307 -27.95 1.52 11.08
N GLU A 308 -28.11 1.99 12.32
CA GLU A 308 -27.85 3.39 12.70
C GLU A 308 -26.36 3.69 12.90
N ARG A 309 -25.48 2.68 12.81
CA ARG A 309 -24.04 2.84 13.05
C ARG A 309 -23.29 3.15 11.77
N SER A 310 -22.31 4.04 11.88
CA SER A 310 -21.35 4.31 10.82
C SER A 310 -20.21 3.29 10.87
N TRP A 311 -20.11 2.50 9.81
CA TRP A 311 -19.08 1.49 9.62
C TRP A 311 -18.06 1.98 8.60
N PHE A 312 -16.80 1.64 8.82
CA PHE A 312 -15.68 1.96 7.92
C PHE A 312 -15.03 0.65 7.48
N LEU A 313 -14.67 0.59 6.19
CA LEU A 313 -13.95 -0.55 5.63
C LEU A 313 -12.52 -0.57 6.17
N VAL A 314 -12.12 -1.70 6.75
CA VAL A 314 -10.74 -1.96 7.19
C VAL A 314 -9.98 -2.70 6.10
N ALA A 315 -10.56 -3.79 5.60
CA ALA A 315 -9.99 -4.61 4.53
C ALA A 315 -11.09 -5.40 3.80
N ASP A 316 -10.87 -5.65 2.52
CA ASP A 316 -11.63 -6.63 1.73
C ASP A 316 -10.92 -7.97 1.82
N LEU A 317 -11.55 -8.97 2.44
CA LEU A 317 -10.96 -10.30 2.64
C LEU A 317 -10.95 -11.15 1.37
N SER A 318 -11.49 -10.62 0.26
CA SER A 318 -11.38 -11.24 -1.06
C SER A 318 -10.19 -10.73 -1.87
N ASP A 319 -9.51 -9.69 -1.40
CA ASP A 319 -8.29 -9.16 -2.03
C ASP A 319 -7.09 -10.10 -1.79
N ALA A 320 -6.00 -9.84 -2.51
CA ALA A 320 -4.74 -10.57 -2.29
C ALA A 320 -4.21 -10.36 -0.85
N PRO A 321 -3.55 -11.36 -0.24
CA PRO A 321 -3.02 -11.29 1.13
C PRO A 321 -2.21 -10.04 1.46
N GLU A 322 -1.34 -9.61 0.54
CA GLU A 322 -0.53 -8.40 0.71
C GLU A 322 -1.39 -7.14 0.80
N ARG A 323 -2.43 -7.04 -0.03
CA ARG A 323 -3.37 -5.92 0.00
C ARG A 323 -4.20 -5.90 1.28
N ILE A 324 -4.62 -7.07 1.78
CA ILE A 324 -5.34 -7.17 3.07
C ILE A 324 -4.47 -6.64 4.21
N ARG A 325 -3.18 -7.00 4.25
CA ARG A 325 -2.24 -6.48 5.24
C ARG A 325 -2.04 -4.97 5.11
N ARG A 326 -1.82 -4.47 3.88
CA ARG A 326 -1.64 -3.04 3.59
C ARG A 326 -2.86 -2.19 3.98
N THR A 327 -4.06 -2.62 3.59
CA THR A 327 -5.31 -1.88 3.90
C THR A 327 -5.61 -1.91 5.39
N THR A 328 -5.40 -3.04 6.06
CA THR A 328 -5.47 -3.12 7.53
C THR A 328 -4.46 -2.16 8.19
N ALA A 329 -3.20 -2.16 7.73
CA ALA A 329 -2.16 -1.27 8.25
C ALA A 329 -2.52 0.21 8.04
N ALA A 330 -2.97 0.59 6.85
CA ALA A 330 -3.42 1.95 6.53
C ALA A 330 -4.57 2.40 7.44
N PHE A 331 -5.53 1.51 7.73
CA PHE A 331 -6.60 1.80 8.68
C PHE A 331 -6.06 2.04 10.11
N VAL A 332 -5.09 1.23 10.56
CA VAL A 332 -4.43 1.40 11.88
C VAL A 332 -3.68 2.73 11.94
N GLU A 333 -2.95 3.09 10.89
CA GLU A 333 -2.24 4.36 10.77
C GLU A 333 -3.19 5.55 10.84
N LEU A 334 -4.34 5.49 10.15
CA LEU A 334 -5.37 6.54 10.23
C LEU A 334 -5.96 6.65 11.65
N CYS A 335 -6.18 5.53 12.33
CA CYS A 335 -6.62 5.53 13.73
C CYS A 335 -5.55 6.15 14.66
N TRP A 336 -4.27 5.90 14.40
CA TRP A 336 -3.16 6.49 15.15
C TRP A 336 -3.08 7.99 14.92
N ALA A 337 -3.18 8.43 13.67
CA ALA A 337 -3.20 9.82 13.27
C ALA A 337 -4.36 10.58 13.96
N ALA A 338 -5.56 10.00 13.96
CA ALA A 338 -6.73 10.58 14.62
C ALA A 338 -6.52 10.81 16.13
N ARG A 339 -5.77 9.92 16.79
CA ARG A 339 -5.45 10.02 18.23
C ARG A 339 -4.37 11.01 18.57
N THR A 340 -3.64 11.53 17.57
CA THR A 340 -2.54 12.46 17.81
C THR A 340 -3.10 13.89 17.79
N PRO A 341 -3.10 14.62 18.92
CA PRO A 341 -3.75 15.94 19.00
C PRO A 341 -3.20 16.92 17.97
N VAL A 342 -4.11 17.62 17.28
CA VAL A 342 -3.80 18.76 16.42
C VAL A 342 -4.54 19.97 16.98
N GLN A 343 -3.82 20.99 17.43
CA GLN A 343 -4.42 22.32 17.56
C GLN A 343 -4.38 22.97 16.18
N THR A 344 -5.49 22.90 15.46
CA THR A 344 -5.69 23.64 14.21
C THR A 344 -6.35 24.98 14.50
N GLN A 345 -5.77 26.07 14.02
CA GLN A 345 -6.54 27.27 13.69
C GLN A 345 -6.51 27.52 12.17
N ALA A 346 -7.72 27.77 11.69
CA ALA A 346 -8.14 28.65 10.60
C ALA A 346 -7.63 28.42 9.17
N GLU A 347 -8.62 28.26 8.30
CA GLU A 347 -8.62 28.57 6.87
C GLU A 347 -7.77 29.80 6.56
N VAL A 348 -6.75 29.64 5.73
CA VAL A 348 -6.11 30.78 5.05
C VAL A 348 -6.75 30.91 3.68
N ALA A 349 -7.51 31.99 3.55
CA ALA A 349 -8.08 32.49 2.31
C ALA A 349 -6.99 32.91 1.31
N GLY A 350 -7.24 32.59 0.03
CA GLY A 350 -6.90 33.39 -1.13
C GLY A 350 -5.44 33.81 -1.36
N ALA A 351 -4.81 33.18 -2.37
CA ALA A 351 -3.80 33.87 -3.17
C ALA A 351 -3.89 33.40 -4.63
N SER A 352 -4.46 34.26 -5.47
CA SER A 352 -4.43 34.15 -6.93
C SER A 352 -3.14 34.77 -7.50
N ALA A 353 -2.48 33.98 -8.35
CA ALA A 353 -1.70 34.31 -9.56
C ALA A 353 -0.41 35.18 -9.49
N SER A 354 0.67 34.67 -10.07
CA SER A 354 1.28 35.28 -11.28
C SER A 354 2.24 34.33 -12.03
N ILE A 355 2.32 34.55 -13.33
CA ILE A 355 3.02 33.86 -14.43
C ILE A 355 4.49 34.32 -14.58
N GLY A 356 5.36 33.42 -15.05
CA GLY A 356 6.59 33.71 -15.84
C GLY A 356 7.90 33.26 -15.17
N GLY A 357 8.86 32.58 -15.82
CA GLY A 357 9.10 32.35 -17.24
C GLY A 357 10.03 31.13 -17.48
N GLY A 358 10.22 30.79 -18.77
CA GLY A 358 10.68 29.48 -19.23
C GLY A 358 12.10 29.06 -18.84
N GLU A 359 12.25 27.77 -18.55
CA GLU A 359 13.54 27.10 -18.45
C GLU A 359 13.74 26.14 -19.62
N SER A 360 14.98 26.12 -20.10
CA SER A 360 15.46 25.50 -21.34
C SER A 360 15.56 23.97 -21.26
N ASP A 361 15.03 23.30 -22.29
CA ASP A 361 15.19 21.87 -22.61
C ASP A 361 16.66 21.48 -22.89
N ARG A 362 17.46 21.24 -21.85
CA ARG A 362 18.68 20.43 -21.97
C ARG A 362 18.79 19.44 -20.81
N PRO A 363 18.58 18.13 -21.05
CA PRO A 363 18.78 17.13 -20.02
C PRO A 363 20.28 17.01 -19.72
N TYR A 364 20.67 17.26 -18.46
CA TYR A 364 21.98 16.85 -17.94
C TYR A 364 21.88 15.40 -17.47
N LEU A 365 22.65 14.52 -18.13
CA LEU A 365 22.78 13.12 -17.73
C LEU A 365 23.63 13.02 -16.46
N LEU A 366 23.01 12.68 -15.34
CA LEU A 366 23.69 12.20 -14.15
C LEU A 366 24.09 10.72 -14.38
N PRO A 367 25.32 10.30 -14.02
CA PRO A 367 25.69 8.89 -14.08
C PRO A 367 24.85 8.09 -13.08
N ALA A 368 24.15 7.07 -13.59
CA ALA A 368 23.38 6.15 -12.77
C ALA A 368 24.32 5.36 -11.85
N ARG A 369 24.18 5.55 -10.53
CA ARG A 369 24.58 4.52 -9.56
C ARG A 369 23.53 3.41 -9.60
N PRO A 370 23.90 2.15 -9.31
CA PRO A 370 22.94 1.06 -9.27
C PRO A 370 21.83 1.43 -8.27
N ALA A 371 20.61 1.60 -8.77
CA ALA A 371 19.44 1.79 -7.92
C ALA A 371 19.29 0.52 -7.08
N LEU A 372 19.42 0.65 -5.76
CA LEU A 372 18.95 -0.38 -4.85
C LEU A 372 17.44 -0.52 -5.06
N ASP A 373 16.94 -1.75 -4.97
CA ASP A 373 15.50 -2.02 -5.04
C ASP A 373 14.78 -1.15 -3.99
N PRO A 374 13.76 -0.35 -4.37
CA PRO A 374 12.98 0.46 -3.45
C PRO A 374 12.47 -0.31 -2.22
N ARG A 375 12.13 -1.60 -2.37
CA ARG A 375 11.71 -2.48 -1.26
C ARG A 375 12.82 -2.65 -0.24
N ILE A 376 14.07 -2.82 -0.69
CA ILE A 376 15.24 -2.95 0.19
C ILE A 376 15.49 -1.62 0.92
N VAL A 377 15.34 -0.49 0.23
CA VAL A 377 15.51 0.84 0.85
C VAL A 377 14.47 1.09 1.92
N GLU A 378 13.19 0.77 1.67
CA GLU A 378 12.10 0.90 2.63
C GLU A 378 12.29 -0.03 3.84
N GLN A 379 12.68 -1.29 3.60
CA GLN A 379 12.99 -2.24 4.67
C GLN A 379 14.15 -1.76 5.54
N LEU A 380 15.22 -1.24 4.94
CA LEU A 380 16.35 -0.67 5.67
C LEU A 380 15.94 0.59 6.43
N HIS A 381 15.19 1.51 5.81
CA HIS A 381 14.65 2.67 6.50
C HIS A 381 13.84 2.26 7.74
N GLY A 382 12.95 1.28 7.62
CA GLY A 382 12.17 0.74 8.74
C GLY A 382 13.06 0.18 9.87
N LYS A 383 14.18 -0.49 9.54
CA LYS A 383 15.18 -0.93 10.53
C LYS A 383 15.80 0.23 11.30
N VAL A 384 16.19 1.33 10.62
CA VAL A 384 16.74 2.53 11.27
C VAL A 384 15.76 3.12 12.26
N TRP A 385 14.52 3.30 11.83
CA TRP A 385 13.45 3.81 12.67
C TRP A 385 13.25 2.93 13.92
N GLN A 386 13.18 1.61 13.74
CA GLN A 386 12.96 0.66 14.83
C GLN A 386 14.11 0.66 15.85
N THR A 387 15.36 0.69 15.38
CA THR A 387 16.54 0.75 16.26
C THR A 387 16.53 2.03 17.10
N LEU A 388 16.22 3.17 16.49
CA LEU A 388 16.14 4.45 17.19
C LEU A 388 15.01 4.46 18.23
N ALA A 389 13.80 4.04 17.83
CA ALA A 389 12.64 3.93 18.69
C ALA A 389 12.89 3.03 19.92
N THR A 390 13.57 1.90 19.70
CA THR A 390 13.97 0.97 20.77
C THR A 390 14.93 1.64 21.76
N ALA A 391 15.95 2.35 21.26
CA ALA A 391 16.93 3.05 22.09
C ALA A 391 16.28 4.18 22.92
N LEU A 392 15.42 5.00 22.30
CA LEU A 392 14.68 6.08 22.97
C LEU A 392 13.78 5.54 24.08
N SER A 393 13.05 4.46 23.78
CA SER A 393 12.17 3.81 24.75
C SER A 393 12.92 3.25 25.96
N ALA A 394 14.08 2.62 25.74
CA ALA A 394 14.91 2.09 26.82
C ALA A 394 15.37 3.18 27.81
N LYS A 395 15.53 4.41 27.31
CA LYS A 395 15.87 5.60 28.09
C LYS A 395 14.64 6.40 28.57
N LYS A 396 13.42 5.91 28.28
CA LYS A 396 12.14 6.58 28.59
C LYS A 396 12.02 7.97 27.96
N VAL A 397 12.71 8.21 26.84
CA VAL A 397 12.56 9.44 26.05
C VAL A 397 11.26 9.34 25.26
N VAL A 398 10.41 10.37 25.33
CA VAL A 398 9.15 10.40 24.59
C VAL A 398 9.43 10.68 23.11
N TYR A 399 8.90 9.83 22.23
CA TYR A 399 9.00 10.02 20.78
C TYR A 399 7.67 9.66 20.10
N ARG A 400 7.48 10.13 18.86
CA ARG A 400 6.27 9.91 18.05
C ARG A 400 6.60 9.80 16.57
N LYS A 401 5.85 8.98 15.84
CA LYS A 401 5.83 8.98 14.36
C LYS A 401 4.53 9.63 13.89
N TRP A 402 4.60 10.48 12.87
CA TRP A 402 3.40 11.10 12.30
C TRP A 402 3.16 10.58 10.88
N ARG A 403 1.95 10.10 10.61
CA ARG A 403 1.42 9.91 9.25
C ARG A 403 0.02 10.53 9.22
N ARG A 404 -0.29 11.31 8.18
CA ARG A 404 -1.61 11.94 8.01
C ARG A 404 -2.24 11.61 6.67
N ALA A 405 -3.58 11.67 6.62
CA ALA A 405 -4.33 11.75 5.38
C ALA A 405 -3.84 12.97 4.57
N GLY A 406 -3.52 12.78 3.28
CA GLY A 406 -2.88 13.79 2.43
C GLY A 406 -1.41 13.53 2.07
N GLY A 407 -0.83 12.41 2.53
CA GLY A 407 0.49 11.94 2.08
C GLY A 407 1.69 12.48 2.85
N PHE A 408 1.46 13.23 3.95
CA PHE A 408 2.55 13.71 4.81
C PHE A 408 2.95 12.64 5.84
N SER A 409 4.23 12.28 5.84
CA SER A 409 4.85 11.35 6.80
C SER A 409 6.07 12.02 7.42
N ILE A 410 6.07 12.15 8.75
CA ILE A 410 7.23 12.60 9.53
C ILE A 410 7.80 11.35 10.20
N ASP A 411 9.07 11.09 9.95
CA ASP A 411 9.71 9.86 10.42
C ASP A 411 9.75 9.80 11.95
N MET A 412 10.22 10.87 12.63
CA MET A 412 10.20 10.90 14.08
C MET A 412 10.17 12.32 14.68
N GLU A 413 9.33 12.52 15.69
CA GLU A 413 9.41 13.62 16.64
C GLU A 413 9.98 13.07 17.95
N VAL A 414 10.98 13.74 18.54
CA VAL A 414 11.60 13.32 19.81
C VAL A 414 11.54 14.47 20.81
N ALA A 415 10.91 14.23 21.96
CA ALA A 415 10.90 15.20 23.05
C ALA A 415 12.30 15.30 23.69
N ARG A 416 12.68 16.50 24.11
CA ARG A 416 13.94 16.75 24.81
C ARG A 416 13.68 17.31 26.19
N GLU A 417 14.45 16.84 27.17
CA GLU A 417 14.46 17.43 28.51
C GLU A 417 15.05 18.84 28.49
N ASN A 418 16.08 19.05 27.68
CA ASN A 418 16.79 20.33 27.54
C ASN A 418 16.78 20.79 26.08
N GLY A 419 15.96 21.79 25.78
CA GLY A 419 15.87 22.42 24.46
C GLY A 419 14.58 22.08 23.70
N PRO A 420 14.42 22.62 22.47
CA PRO A 420 13.26 22.34 21.64
C PRO A 420 13.19 20.85 21.26
N PRO A 421 11.99 20.25 21.12
CA PRO A 421 11.85 18.91 20.57
C PRO A 421 12.49 18.79 19.18
N LEU A 422 12.91 17.59 18.82
CA LEU A 422 13.51 17.30 17.53
C LEU A 422 12.45 16.89 16.52
N LEU A 423 12.65 17.32 15.28
CA LEU A 423 11.94 16.82 14.12
C LEU A 423 12.96 16.12 13.23
N ILE A 424 12.90 14.79 13.17
CA ILE A 424 13.92 13.94 12.53
C ILE A 424 13.34 13.37 11.24
N GLU A 425 14.08 13.56 10.14
CA GLU A 425 13.85 12.91 8.85
C GLU A 425 15.00 11.94 8.57
N ILE A 426 14.67 10.69 8.24
CA ILE A 426 15.61 9.59 8.05
C ILE A 426 15.76 9.29 6.55
N LYS A 427 16.99 9.30 6.04
CA LYS A 427 17.29 8.93 4.64
C LYS A 427 18.33 7.82 4.55
N THR A 428 17.97 6.74 3.84
CA THR A 428 18.79 5.56 3.58
C THR A 428 19.17 5.48 2.09
N GLY A 429 20.41 5.13 1.76
CA GLY A 429 20.85 4.90 0.37
C GLY A 429 21.11 6.19 -0.43
N CYS A 430 21.45 7.28 0.26
CA CYS A 430 21.18 8.65 -0.17
C CYS A 430 21.82 9.12 -1.49
N SER A 431 20.99 9.73 -2.33
CA SER A 431 21.32 10.56 -3.50
C SER A 431 21.12 12.06 -3.21
N THR A 432 21.61 12.96 -4.07
CA THR A 432 21.40 14.41 -3.89
C THR A 432 19.91 14.80 -3.89
N SER A 433 19.06 14.08 -4.63
CA SER A 433 17.60 14.27 -4.62
C SER A 433 16.96 13.93 -3.28
N ASP A 434 17.49 12.95 -2.55
CA ASP A 434 16.95 12.56 -1.24
C ASP A 434 17.21 13.64 -0.19
N VAL A 435 18.38 14.30 -0.27
CA VAL A 435 18.71 15.46 0.59
C VAL A 435 17.75 16.61 0.31
N HIS A 436 17.49 16.94 -0.96
CA HIS A 436 16.55 18.00 -1.32
C HIS A 436 15.14 17.68 -0.83
N THR A 437 14.71 16.43 -0.98
CA THR A 437 13.40 15.97 -0.50
C THR A 437 13.29 16.08 1.02
N ALA A 438 14.32 15.62 1.75
CA ALA A 438 14.36 15.69 3.20
C ALA A 438 14.32 17.13 3.72
N VAL A 439 15.10 18.03 3.11
CA VAL A 439 15.11 19.46 3.43
C VAL A 439 13.74 20.07 3.17
N GLY A 440 13.14 19.78 2.01
CA GLY A 440 11.80 20.23 1.67
C GLY A 440 10.76 19.78 2.69
N GLN A 441 10.78 18.50 3.06
CA GLN A 441 9.89 17.93 4.09
C GLN A 441 10.07 18.64 5.45
N LEU A 442 11.30 18.72 5.96
CA LEU A 442 11.59 19.35 7.25
C LEU A 442 11.15 20.81 7.30
N MET A 443 11.33 21.56 6.22
CA MET A 443 10.92 22.97 6.15
C MET A 443 9.40 23.09 6.05
N LEU A 444 8.77 22.35 5.13
CA LEU A 444 7.33 22.40 4.91
C LEU A 444 6.55 21.95 6.14
N TYR A 445 6.98 20.90 6.83
CA TYR A 445 6.28 20.40 8.01
C TYR A 445 6.24 21.43 9.14
N ARG A 446 7.30 22.21 9.32
CA ARG A 446 7.37 23.25 10.36
C ARG A 446 6.45 24.44 10.08
N GLU A 447 6.20 24.73 8.80
CA GLU A 447 5.27 25.78 8.37
C GLU A 447 3.82 25.30 8.33
N LEU A 448 3.60 24.06 7.87
CA LEU A 448 2.26 23.46 7.76
C LEU A 448 1.67 23.09 9.12
N PHE A 449 2.50 22.81 10.11
CA PHE A 449 2.07 22.36 11.44
C PHE A 449 2.60 23.30 12.53
N PRO A 450 1.75 24.20 13.08
CA PRO A 450 2.18 25.20 14.07
C PRO A 450 2.84 24.61 15.32
N ASN A 451 2.42 23.42 15.74
CA ASN A 451 3.01 22.71 16.87
C ASN A 451 4.43 22.19 16.59
N LEU A 452 4.89 22.17 15.32
CA LEU A 452 6.23 21.77 14.91
C LEU A 452 7.15 22.96 14.59
N SER A 453 6.62 24.18 14.53
CA SER A 453 7.39 25.38 14.17
C SER A 453 8.61 25.60 15.07
N GLY A 454 8.45 25.30 16.37
CA GLY A 454 9.49 25.40 17.39
C GLY A 454 10.46 24.22 17.45
N HIS A 455 10.26 23.16 16.66
CA HIS A 455 11.12 21.99 16.67
C HIS A 455 12.45 22.27 15.98
N LYS A 456 13.51 21.61 16.46
CA LYS A 456 14.82 21.62 15.82
C LYS A 456 14.84 20.55 14.72
N PRO A 457 14.94 20.93 13.43
CA PRO A 457 14.98 19.95 12.35
C PRO A 457 16.33 19.23 12.30
N VAL A 458 16.27 17.91 12.13
CA VAL A 458 17.42 17.01 12.06
C VAL A 458 17.28 16.12 10.83
N LEU A 459 18.31 16.09 10.00
CA LEU A 459 18.47 15.15 8.91
C LEU A 459 19.40 14.02 9.39
N LEU A 460 18.85 12.80 9.51
CA LEU A 460 19.58 11.60 9.87
C LEU A 460 19.85 10.76 8.60
N ILE A 461 21.12 10.56 8.26
CA ILE A 461 21.51 10.04 6.94
C ILE A 461 22.64 9.01 7.01
N ASP A 462 22.66 8.02 6.11
CA ASP A 462 23.73 6.99 6.01
C ASP A 462 24.90 7.36 5.09
N ALA A 463 25.00 8.64 4.70
CA ALA A 463 25.98 9.13 3.74
C ALA A 463 26.71 10.39 4.21
N THR A 464 27.93 10.56 3.73
CA THR A 464 28.70 11.80 3.91
C THR A 464 28.34 12.81 2.83
N LEU A 465 27.75 13.91 3.24
CA LEU A 465 27.43 15.03 2.37
C LEU A 465 28.70 15.81 2.01
N SER A 466 28.74 16.36 0.79
CA SER A 466 29.81 17.27 0.40
C SER A 466 29.74 18.55 1.24
N GLY A 467 30.89 19.20 1.46
CA GLY A 467 30.97 20.39 2.31
C GLY A 467 30.04 21.53 1.87
N ALA A 468 29.82 21.69 0.56
CA ALA A 468 28.91 22.70 0.03
C ALA A 468 27.43 22.39 0.35
N ILE A 469 27.00 21.13 0.19
CA ILE A 469 25.62 20.71 0.49
C ILE A 469 25.39 20.77 2.01
N ALA A 470 26.33 20.27 2.81
CA ALA A 470 26.23 20.32 4.27
C ALA A 470 26.13 21.77 4.78
N ALA A 471 26.92 22.70 4.23
CA ALA A 471 26.85 24.11 4.58
C ALA A 471 25.50 24.75 4.19
N ALA A 472 24.95 24.40 3.02
CA ALA A 472 23.65 24.89 2.58
C ALA A 472 22.50 24.39 3.48
N VAL A 473 22.52 23.11 3.84
CA VAL A 473 21.52 22.52 4.76
C VAL A 473 21.64 23.13 6.15
N ALA A 474 22.85 23.31 6.66
CA ALA A 474 23.10 23.98 7.95
C ALA A 474 22.62 25.44 7.96
N ALA A 475 22.74 26.16 6.84
CA ALA A 475 22.23 27.53 6.70
C ALA A 475 20.69 27.61 6.83
N LEU A 476 19.97 26.51 6.59
CA LEU A 476 18.54 26.38 6.83
C LEU A 476 18.20 25.96 8.27
N ASN A 477 19.19 26.01 9.18
CA ASN A 477 19.09 25.61 10.58
C ASN A 477 18.76 24.11 10.80
N ILE A 478 19.06 23.27 9.81
CA ILE A 478 18.89 21.81 9.88
C ILE A 478 20.20 21.18 10.37
N GLU A 479 20.13 20.42 11.46
CA GLU A 479 21.27 19.63 11.94
C GLU A 479 21.42 18.35 11.14
N ILE A 480 22.63 18.05 10.69
CA ILE A 480 22.92 16.82 9.94
C ILE A 480 23.63 15.85 10.87
N HIS A 481 23.07 14.66 11.01
CA HIS A 481 23.64 13.57 11.79
C HIS A 481 23.74 12.31 10.96
N GLN A 482 24.72 11.47 11.27
CA GLN A 482 25.02 10.28 10.49
C GLN A 482 24.75 9.01 11.29
N TYR A 483 24.37 7.96 10.57
CA TYR A 483 24.42 6.60 11.06
C TYR A 483 25.18 5.71 10.08
N GLN A 484 25.72 4.61 10.61
CA GLN A 484 26.45 3.63 9.83
C GLN A 484 25.82 2.26 10.01
N TRP A 485 25.91 1.43 8.98
CA TRP A 485 25.44 0.06 9.07
C TRP A 485 26.53 -0.87 9.59
N THR A 486 26.18 -1.75 10.52
CA THR A 486 27.03 -2.88 10.95
C THR A 486 26.34 -4.22 10.66
N GLY A 487 27.12 -5.28 10.45
CA GLY A 487 26.61 -6.59 10.02
C GLY A 487 26.39 -6.72 8.50
N GLU A 488 26.05 -7.93 8.05
CA GLU A 488 25.83 -8.26 6.64
C GLU A 488 24.42 -8.87 6.42
N GLY A 489 23.83 -8.64 5.23
CA GLY A 489 22.53 -9.19 4.86
C GLY A 489 21.40 -8.77 5.82
N ASP A 490 20.63 -9.74 6.33
CA ASP A 490 19.52 -9.49 7.23
C ASP A 490 19.93 -9.07 8.65
N SER A 491 21.17 -9.37 9.06
CA SER A 491 21.72 -8.99 10.38
C SER A 491 22.12 -7.52 10.49
N ARG A 492 21.95 -6.76 9.40
CA ARG A 492 22.38 -5.37 9.30
C ARG A 492 21.62 -4.48 10.29
N SER A 493 22.36 -3.78 11.14
CA SER A 493 21.84 -2.89 12.19
C SER A 493 22.50 -1.51 12.13
N PRO A 494 21.75 -0.40 12.28
CA PRO A 494 22.31 0.93 12.26
C PRO A 494 22.96 1.29 13.60
N ILE A 495 24.10 1.98 13.52
CA ILE A 495 24.80 2.61 14.64
C ILE A 495 24.76 4.11 14.41
N PHE A 496 24.15 4.83 15.34
CA PHE A 496 24.05 6.28 15.28
C PHE A 496 25.33 6.95 15.82
N SER A 497 25.66 8.14 15.30
CA SER A 497 26.79 8.93 15.82
C SER A 497 26.60 9.27 17.31
N GLU A 498 27.70 9.39 18.04
CA GLU A 498 27.68 9.78 19.47
C GLU A 498 26.99 11.13 19.66
N ALA A 499 27.30 12.11 18.80
CA ALA A 499 26.66 13.43 18.82
C ALA A 499 25.13 13.37 18.65
N PHE A 500 24.62 12.45 17.81
CA PHE A 500 23.19 12.27 17.63
C PHE A 500 22.55 11.57 18.84
N CYS A 501 23.21 10.56 19.38
CA CYS A 501 22.78 9.90 20.60
C CYS A 501 22.66 10.91 21.76
N ASP A 502 23.66 11.76 21.95
CA ASP A 502 23.65 12.81 22.96
C ASP A 502 22.52 13.81 22.73
N LEU A 503 22.31 14.22 21.47
CA LEU A 503 21.21 15.12 21.10
C LEU A 503 19.84 14.54 21.48
N CYS A 504 19.66 13.24 21.29
CA CYS A 504 18.45 12.49 21.60
C CYS A 504 18.30 12.10 23.09
N GLY A 505 19.26 12.45 23.96
CA GLY A 505 19.24 12.06 25.38
C GLY A 505 19.56 10.57 25.61
N LEU A 506 20.26 9.93 24.67
CA LEU A 506 20.65 8.52 24.73
C LEU A 506 22.00 8.28 25.39
N ALA A 507 22.73 9.35 25.76
CA ALA A 507 24.06 9.29 26.35
C ALA A 507 24.13 8.32 27.56
N GLN A 508 25.27 7.63 27.70
CA GLN A 508 25.57 6.89 28.92
C GLN A 508 25.82 7.89 30.06
N ILE A 509 25.10 7.73 31.17
CA ILE A 509 25.42 8.42 32.41
C ILE A 509 26.83 7.96 32.80
N ARG A 510 27.84 8.81 32.59
CA ARG A 510 29.13 8.63 33.26
C ARG A 510 28.84 8.73 34.75
N GLU A 511 29.10 7.65 35.48
CA GLU A 511 29.03 7.64 36.94
C GLU A 511 29.82 8.83 37.50
N VAL A 512 29.12 9.60 38.33
CA VAL A 512 29.66 10.63 39.19
C VAL A 512 30.25 9.94 40.41
N GLY A 513 31.55 10.11 40.67
CA GLY A 513 32.15 9.72 41.95
C GLY A 513 33.66 9.56 41.90
N ALA A 514 34.34 10.50 42.54
CA ALA A 514 35.79 10.54 42.77
C ALA A 514 36.32 9.36 43.59
#